data_AF-A0A2T4GCE5-F1
#
_entry.id   AF-A0A2T4GCE5-F1
#
_cell.length_a   1.000
_cell.length_b   1.000
_cell.length_c   1.000
_cell.angle_alpha   90.00
_cell.angle_beta   90.00
_cell.angle_gamma   90.00
#
_symmetry.space_group_name_H-M   'P 1'
#
loop_
_entity.id
_entity.type
_entity.pdbx_description
1 polymer ?
#
loop_
_entity_poly.entity_id
_entity_poly.type
_entity_poly.pdbx_seq_one_letter_code
_entity_poly.pdbx_strand_id
1 'polypeptide(L)'
;MDTPNPIKKDDHLLDDLESIRQLLGDDDLQPPLLTESVNGEVQIPLLFDMVGGKPAAPEPVAAPVAPAAPVAEPVAEKSPDALLLHLDNELRAAAQLIMQDVIDDFAPHIETEIKRRLDARMERLIAAATSN
;
A
#
# COMPACT_ATOMS: atom_id res chain seq x y z
N MET A 1 27.56 27.87 12.81
CA MET A 1 27.91 27.14 14.06
C MET A 1 26.62 26.52 14.55
N ASP A 2 26.29 25.37 14.00
CA ASP A 2 25.07 24.61 14.30
C ASP A 2 25.25 23.92 15.65
N THR A 3 24.55 24.40 16.68
CA THR A 3 24.45 23.70 17.95
C THR A 3 23.43 22.57 17.79
N PRO A 4 23.80 21.29 17.95
CA PRO A 4 22.83 20.21 17.88
C PRO A 4 21.83 20.33 19.04
N ASN A 5 20.55 20.31 18.69
CA ASN A 5 19.43 20.29 19.62
C ASN A 5 19.59 19.07 20.55
N PRO A 6 19.54 19.21 21.89
CA PRO A 6 19.65 18.05 22.78
C PRO A 6 18.53 17.06 22.48
N ILE A 7 18.91 15.84 22.10
CA ILE A 7 18.00 14.71 21.97
C ILE A 7 17.37 14.53 23.36
N LYS A 8 16.08 14.85 23.48
CA LYS A 8 15.31 14.65 24.71
C LYS A 8 15.42 13.17 25.07
N LYS A 9 15.77 12.88 26.32
CA LYS A 9 15.99 11.51 26.80
C LYS A 9 14.69 10.72 26.65
N ASP A 10 14.79 9.51 26.09
CA ASP A 10 13.67 8.60 25.87
C ASP A 10 12.88 8.28 27.15
N ASP A 11 13.52 8.42 28.32
CA ASP A 11 12.90 8.26 29.65
C ASP A 11 11.68 9.19 29.86
N HIS A 12 11.67 10.38 29.25
CA HIS A 12 10.56 11.32 29.36
C HIS A 12 9.52 11.18 28.25
N LEU A 13 9.81 10.42 27.20
CA LEU A 13 8.91 10.27 26.07
C LEU A 13 7.63 9.53 26.48
N LEU A 14 7.75 8.54 27.36
CA LEU A 14 6.59 7.80 27.88
C LEU A 14 5.69 8.70 28.75
N ASP A 15 6.29 9.56 29.57
CA ASP A 15 5.59 10.54 30.41
C ASP A 15 4.93 11.63 29.57
N ASP A 16 5.63 12.13 28.54
CA ASP A 16 5.07 13.09 27.57
C ASP A 16 3.88 12.49 26.81
N LEU A 17 3.94 11.21 26.44
CA LEU A 17 2.83 10.50 25.77
C LEU A 17 1.63 10.31 26.72
N GLU A 18 1.87 9.99 27.99
CA GLU A 18 0.81 9.88 29.00
C GLU A 18 0.16 11.25 29.29
N SER A 19 0.98 12.31 29.37
CA SER A 19 0.51 13.69 29.49
C SER A 19 -0.36 14.13 28.31
N ILE A 20 0.01 13.75 27.08
CA ILE A 20 -0.80 14.01 25.88
C ILE A 20 -2.13 13.27 25.95
N ARG A 21 -2.14 12.00 26.35
CA ARG A 21 -3.39 11.22 26.50
C ARG A 21 -4.33 11.83 27.55
N GLN A 22 -3.77 12.25 28.69
CA GLN A 22 -4.50 12.93 29.75
C GLN A 22 -5.10 14.27 29.28
N LEU A 23 -4.37 15.03 28.47
CA LEU A 23 -4.81 16.32 27.92
C LEU A 23 -5.92 16.15 26.87
N LEU A 24 -5.83 15.11 26.04
CA LEU A 24 -6.84 14.80 25.01
C LEU A 24 -8.09 14.13 25.61
N GLY A 25 -8.01 13.61 26.85
CA GLY A 25 -9.10 12.88 27.49
C GLY A 25 -9.32 11.49 26.87
N ASP A 26 -8.30 10.95 26.20
CA ASP A 26 -8.34 9.66 25.49
C ASP A 26 -8.11 8.46 26.44
N ASP A 27 -8.12 8.67 27.76
CA ASP A 27 -7.86 7.63 28.75
C ASP A 27 -8.97 6.56 28.79
N ASP A 28 -10.21 6.96 28.52
CA ASP A 28 -11.38 6.07 28.55
C ASP A 28 -11.88 5.66 27.15
N LEU A 29 -11.23 6.15 26.08
CA LEU A 29 -11.61 5.80 24.72
C LEU A 29 -11.07 4.41 24.37
N GLN A 30 -11.91 3.40 24.58
CA GLN A 30 -11.71 2.10 23.95
C GLN A 30 -11.62 2.31 22.43
N PRO A 31 -10.58 1.77 21.74
CA PRO A 31 -10.51 1.89 20.29
C PRO A 31 -11.81 1.30 19.70
N PRO A 32 -12.49 2.03 18.79
CA PRO A 32 -13.76 1.57 18.25
C PRO A 32 -13.55 0.20 17.63
N LEU A 33 -14.34 -0.78 18.07
CA LEU A 33 -14.32 -2.12 17.49
C LEU A 33 -14.80 -1.99 16.05
N LEU A 34 -14.10 -2.64 15.11
CA LEU A 34 -14.40 -2.64 13.67
C LEU A 34 -15.80 -3.19 13.29
N THR A 35 -16.64 -3.49 14.29
CA THR A 35 -18.01 -3.99 14.17
C THR A 35 -19.08 -2.93 14.42
N GLU A 36 -18.70 -1.73 14.88
CA GLU A 36 -19.64 -0.62 14.97
C GLU A 36 -19.91 -0.12 13.55
N SER A 37 -21.02 -0.61 12.99
CA SER A 37 -21.54 -0.32 11.66
C SER A 37 -21.32 1.14 11.28
N VAL A 38 -20.44 1.37 10.29
CA VAL A 38 -20.40 2.64 9.55
C VAL A 38 -21.83 2.91 9.09
N ASN A 39 -22.46 3.93 9.68
CA ASN A 39 -23.83 4.34 9.36
C ASN A 39 -23.90 4.62 7.85
N GLY A 40 -24.59 3.73 7.14
CA GLY A 40 -24.52 3.59 5.68
C GLY A 40 -25.23 4.69 4.90
N GLU A 41 -24.73 5.93 4.95
CA GLU A 41 -25.30 7.03 4.16
C GLU A 41 -24.44 7.45 2.96
N VAL A 42 -23.22 6.93 2.80
CA VAL A 42 -22.44 7.13 1.57
C VAL A 42 -21.78 5.83 1.15
N GLN A 43 -22.58 4.93 0.59
CA GLN A 43 -22.10 3.76 -0.15
C GLN A 43 -21.38 4.26 -1.41
N ILE A 44 -20.03 4.27 -1.39
CA ILE A 44 -19.23 4.57 -2.59
C ILE A 44 -19.58 3.54 -3.67
N PRO A 45 -20.01 3.96 -4.88
CA PRO A 45 -20.29 3.03 -5.96
C PRO A 45 -19.07 2.17 -6.28
N LEU A 46 -19.28 0.85 -6.40
CA LEU A 46 -18.22 -0.07 -6.77
C LEU A 46 -17.76 0.26 -8.19
N LEU A 47 -16.43 0.24 -8.42
CA LEU A 47 -15.81 0.56 -9.72
C LEU A 47 -16.36 -0.26 -10.91
N PHE A 48 -17.02 -1.39 -10.65
CA PHE A 48 -17.69 -2.21 -11.66
C PHE A 48 -18.95 -1.56 -12.24
N ASP A 49 -19.67 -0.73 -11.49
CA ASP A 49 -20.88 -0.04 -11.96
C ASP A 49 -20.55 1.10 -12.95
N MET A 50 -19.32 1.62 -12.92
CA MET A 50 -18.88 2.73 -13.77
C MET A 50 -18.43 2.30 -15.17
N VAL A 51 -18.27 0.99 -15.43
CA VAL A 51 -17.72 0.46 -16.70
C VAL A 51 -18.83 0.04 -17.70
N GLY A 52 -20.11 0.21 -17.35
CA GLY A 52 -21.25 -0.15 -18.22
C GLY A 52 -21.53 0.81 -19.41
N GLY A 53 -20.81 1.93 -19.51
CA GLY A 53 -20.92 2.87 -20.63
C GLY A 53 -20.17 2.40 -21.88
N LYS A 54 -20.84 1.62 -22.73
CA LYS A 54 -20.37 1.23 -24.07
C LYS A 54 -19.82 2.44 -24.86
N PRO A 55 -18.53 2.48 -25.23
CA PRO A 55 -18.03 3.47 -26.20
C PRO A 55 -18.60 3.12 -27.57
N ALA A 56 -19.31 4.07 -28.18
CA ALA A 56 -19.61 4.00 -29.60
C ALA A 56 -18.29 4.07 -30.40
N ALA A 57 -18.16 3.20 -31.39
CA ALA A 57 -16.98 2.98 -32.21
C ALA A 57 -16.57 4.23 -33.03
N PRO A 58 -15.28 4.37 -33.41
CA PRO A 58 -14.81 5.48 -34.22
C PRO A 58 -15.09 5.23 -35.71
N GLU A 59 -15.71 6.19 -36.40
CA GLU A 59 -15.80 6.20 -37.87
C GLU A 59 -14.58 6.91 -38.49
N PRO A 60 -13.95 6.36 -39.55
CA PRO A 60 -12.82 7.00 -40.23
C PRO A 60 -13.25 7.62 -41.56
N VAL A 61 -13.09 8.94 -41.75
CA VAL A 61 -12.93 9.50 -43.11
C VAL A 61 -12.02 10.73 -43.09
N ALA A 62 -11.03 10.71 -43.98
CA ALA A 62 -9.93 11.66 -44.13
C ALA A 62 -10.31 12.98 -44.83
N ALA A 63 -9.60 14.06 -44.47
CA ALA A 63 -9.21 15.14 -45.38
C ALA A 63 -7.90 15.80 -44.88
N PRO A 64 -6.91 16.07 -45.74
CA PRO A 64 -5.60 16.56 -45.34
C PRO A 64 -5.62 18.09 -45.21
N VAL A 65 -5.20 18.61 -44.06
CA VAL A 65 -4.89 20.03 -43.89
C VAL A 65 -3.40 20.17 -43.60
N ALA A 66 -2.80 21.13 -44.31
CA ALA A 66 -1.39 21.41 -44.53
C ALA A 66 -0.52 21.55 -43.24
N PRO A 67 0.83 21.50 -43.35
CA PRO A 67 1.71 21.42 -42.20
C PRO A 67 1.87 22.79 -41.54
N ALA A 68 1.34 22.93 -40.32
CA ALA A 68 1.73 24.00 -39.43
C ALA A 68 2.93 23.52 -38.58
N ALA A 69 3.98 24.34 -38.58
CA ALA A 69 5.21 24.20 -37.81
C ALA A 69 4.94 24.10 -36.28
N PRO A 70 5.94 23.70 -35.47
CA PRO A 70 5.73 23.10 -34.17
C PRO A 70 5.12 24.13 -33.22
N VAL A 71 3.88 23.89 -32.79
CA VAL A 71 3.36 24.53 -31.60
C VAL A 71 4.18 23.94 -30.47
N ALA A 72 5.12 24.74 -29.97
CA ALA A 72 5.77 24.51 -28.69
C ALA A 72 4.66 24.18 -27.70
N GLU A 73 4.62 22.92 -27.25
CA GLU A 73 3.84 22.52 -26.10
C GLU A 73 4.20 23.51 -25.00
N PRO A 74 3.23 24.17 -24.34
CA PRO A 74 3.55 24.81 -23.09
C PRO A 74 4.10 23.67 -22.25
N VAL A 75 5.35 23.80 -21.83
CA VAL A 75 5.87 23.07 -20.68
C VAL A 75 4.89 23.45 -19.58
N ALA A 76 3.84 22.65 -19.43
CA ALA A 76 2.99 22.67 -18.27
C ALA A 76 3.97 22.34 -17.18
N GLU A 77 4.47 23.38 -16.50
CA GLU A 77 5.10 23.25 -15.21
C GLU A 77 4.15 22.34 -14.44
N LYS A 78 4.52 21.05 -14.35
CA LYS A 78 3.73 20.09 -13.60
C LYS A 78 3.55 20.75 -12.26
N SER A 79 2.30 21.06 -11.92
CA SER A 79 2.01 21.72 -10.66
C SER A 79 2.75 20.93 -9.57
N PRO A 80 3.25 21.61 -8.53
CA PRO A 80 4.00 20.92 -7.47
C PRO A 80 3.26 19.67 -6.97
N ASP A 81 1.93 19.70 -6.92
CA ASP A 81 1.07 18.56 -6.60
C ASP A 81 1.17 17.38 -7.59
N ALA A 82 1.25 17.64 -8.90
CA ALA A 82 1.41 16.60 -9.91
C ALA A 82 2.79 15.93 -9.81
N LEU A 83 3.85 16.69 -9.51
CA LEU A 83 5.18 16.14 -9.29
C LEU A 83 5.25 15.25 -8.04
N LEU A 84 4.62 15.67 -6.94
CA LEU A 84 4.52 14.88 -5.72
C LEU A 84 3.79 13.55 -5.97
N LEU A 85 2.67 13.59 -6.68
CA LEU A 85 1.88 12.39 -6.97
C LEU A 85 2.63 11.41 -7.89
N HIS A 86 3.45 11.90 -8.82
CA HIS A 86 4.36 11.06 -9.61
C HIS A 86 5.45 10.42 -8.74
N LEU A 87 6.09 11.21 -7.87
CA LEU A 87 7.12 10.70 -6.95
C LEU A 87 6.57 9.62 -6.02
N ASP A 88 5.36 9.81 -5.48
CA ASP A 88 4.70 8.82 -4.63
C ASP A 88 4.43 7.50 -5.36
N ASN A 89 3.99 7.59 -6.62
CA ASN A 89 3.79 6.40 -7.45
C ASN A 89 5.11 5.68 -7.73
N GLU A 90 6.19 6.40 -8.02
CA GLU A 90 7.51 5.83 -8.22
C GLU A 90 8.04 5.17 -6.94
N LEU A 91 7.88 5.81 -5.79
CA LEU A 91 8.27 5.26 -4.49
C LEU A 91 7.49 3.98 -4.18
N ARG A 92 6.17 3.97 -4.42
CA ARG A 92 5.34 2.77 -4.23
C ARG A 92 5.75 1.64 -5.18
N ALA A 93 6.00 1.95 -6.45
CA ALA A 93 6.45 0.96 -7.42
C ALA A 93 7.82 0.39 -7.04
N ALA A 94 8.76 1.22 -6.62
CA ALA A 94 10.07 0.77 -6.14
C ALA A 94 9.95 -0.12 -4.91
N ALA A 95 9.10 0.23 -3.94
CA ALA A 95 8.85 -0.60 -2.77
C ALA A 95 8.26 -1.98 -3.15
N GLN A 96 7.37 -2.03 -4.15
CA GLN A 96 6.83 -3.29 -4.67
C GLN A 96 7.90 -4.16 -5.33
N LEU A 97 8.81 -3.56 -6.10
CA LEU A 97 9.93 -4.29 -6.71
C LEU A 97 10.85 -4.89 -5.63
N ILE A 98 11.20 -4.11 -4.60
CA ILE A 98 12.01 -4.60 -3.49
C ILE A 98 11.33 -5.78 -2.78
N MET A 99 10.01 -5.68 -2.54
CA MET A 99 9.26 -6.78 -1.93
C MET A 99 9.23 -8.01 -2.84
N GLN A 100 9.16 -7.84 -4.16
CA GLN A 100 9.19 -8.95 -5.10
C GLN A 100 10.55 -9.66 -5.09
N ASP A 101 11.66 -8.91 -5.07
CA ASP A 101 13.00 -9.48 -4.98
C ASP A 101 13.17 -10.32 -3.69
N VAL A 102 12.69 -9.80 -2.56
CA VAL A 102 12.67 -10.55 -1.29
C VAL A 102 11.80 -11.80 -1.41
N ILE A 103 10.61 -11.71 -2.02
CA ILE A 103 9.74 -12.87 -2.23
C ILE A 103 10.44 -13.94 -3.08
N ASP A 104 11.08 -13.54 -4.17
CA ASP A 104 11.75 -14.46 -5.11
C ASP A 104 12.93 -15.18 -4.46
N ASP A 105 13.68 -14.50 -3.59
CA ASP A 105 14.77 -15.10 -2.82
C ASP A 105 14.26 -16.14 -1.79
N PHE A 106 13.15 -15.84 -1.11
CA PHE A 106 12.66 -16.66 0.01
C PHE A 106 11.64 -17.74 -0.39
N ALA A 107 10.88 -17.56 -1.46
CA ALA A 107 9.89 -18.53 -1.94
C ALA A 107 10.44 -19.96 -2.07
N PRO A 108 11.56 -20.23 -2.76
CA PRO A 108 12.08 -21.59 -2.89
C PRO A 108 12.53 -22.19 -1.55
N HIS A 109 13.04 -21.35 -0.63
CA HIS A 109 13.44 -21.79 0.70
C HIS A 109 12.23 -22.18 1.55
N ILE A 110 11.18 -21.36 1.53
CA ILE A 110 9.92 -21.63 2.23
C ILE A 110 9.29 -22.93 1.72
N GLU A 111 9.25 -23.13 0.40
CA GLU A 111 8.72 -24.38 -0.18
C GLU A 111 9.48 -25.61 0.29
N THR A 112 10.82 -25.55 0.27
CA THR A 112 11.68 -26.65 0.71
C THR A 112 11.44 -26.97 2.19
N GLU A 113 11.33 -25.93 3.01
CA GLU A 113 11.10 -26.07 4.44
C GLU A 113 9.70 -26.64 4.75
N ILE A 114 8.66 -26.20 4.04
CA ILE A 114 7.30 -26.74 4.17
C ILE A 114 7.29 -28.23 3.82
N LYS A 115 7.90 -28.62 2.69
CA LYS A 115 8.01 -30.03 2.28
C LYS A 115 8.70 -30.86 3.36
N ARG A 116 9.88 -30.42 3.84
CA ARG A 116 10.62 -31.10 4.90
C ARG A 116 9.79 -31.29 6.17
N ARG A 117 9.04 -30.28 6.60
CA ARG A 117 8.20 -30.35 7.80
C ARG A 117 7.00 -31.27 7.62
N LEU A 118 6.38 -31.26 6.43
CA LEU A 118 5.28 -32.16 6.12
C LEU A 118 5.73 -33.61 6.09
N ASP A 119 6.86 -33.91 5.46
CA ASP A 119 7.42 -35.26 5.41
C ASP A 119 7.74 -35.78 6.82
N ALA A 120 8.46 -34.99 7.63
CA ALA A 120 8.78 -35.35 9.00
C ALA A 120 7.53 -35.52 9.87
N ARG A 121 6.48 -34.72 9.64
CA ARG A 121 5.21 -34.85 10.34
C ARG A 121 4.48 -36.14 9.92
N MET A 122 4.48 -36.46 8.63
CA MET A 122 3.88 -37.69 8.10
C MET A 122 4.56 -38.93 8.70
N GLU A 123 5.89 -38.96 8.71
CA GLU A 123 6.67 -40.05 9.28
C GLU A 123 6.34 -40.27 10.76
N ARG A 124 6.25 -39.18 11.55
CA ARG A 124 5.83 -39.26 12.95
C ARG A 124 4.42 -39.80 13.13
N LEU A 125 3.47 -39.41 12.27
CA LEU A 125 2.10 -39.91 12.32
C LEU A 125 2.03 -41.41 12.00
N ILE A 126 2.80 -41.86 11.00
CA ILE A 126 2.88 -43.28 10.66
C ILE A 126 3.49 -44.06 11.83
N ALA A 127 4.63 -43.61 12.38
CA ALA A 127 5.27 -44.25 13.52
C ALA A 127 4.34 -44.35 14.74
N ALA A 128 3.58 -43.28 15.03
CA ALA A 128 2.60 -43.28 16.10
C ALA A 128 1.43 -44.25 15.84
N ALA A 129 0.96 -44.34 14.60
CA ALA A 129 -0.12 -45.26 14.22
C ALA A 129 0.31 -46.73 14.26
N THR A 130 1.56 -47.04 13.92
CA THR A 130 2.11 -48.42 13.95
C THR A 130 2.58 -48.87 15.33
N SER A 131 2.68 -47.95 16.29
CA SER A 131 3.09 -48.25 17.67
C SER A 131 1.91 -48.60 18.59
N ASN A 132 0.67 -48.62 18.07
CA ASN A 132 -0.56 -49.07 18.74
C ASN A 132 -1.01 -50.42 18.18
#